data_AF-A0A914C7S9-F1
#
_entry.id   AF-A0A914C7S9-F1
#
_cell.length_a   1.000
_cell.length_b   1.000
_cell.length_c   1.000
_cell.angle_alpha   90.00
_cell.angle_beta   90.00
_cell.angle_gamma   90.00
#
_symmetry.space_group_name_H-M   'P 1'
#
loop_
_entity.id
_entity.type
_entity.pdbx_description
1 polymer ?
#
loop_
_entity_poly.entity_id
_entity_poly.type
_entity_poly.pdbx_seq_one_letter_code
_entity_poly.pdbx_strand_id
1 'polypeptide(L)'
;MFILSYLLLFASPFVAPQAIWNETSYPNVLEEQTQECKINGTQAPYLTCDPDEILTQTQRFELNDALKDLKNVTTSNGTECSNQGYIGVVLLARKIVNGTTKEAQKMANYFRDNWDFGRCDKGIIILMVTFYQQFYMACQPNVPLSDSDVNEIFEHNKDTLFNGNYFEGLSNVIKESKNKLTHQTGGTMTNRIIHVVRIAHRINRMAIPLTTML
;
A
#
# COMPACT_ATOMS: atom_id res chain seq x y z
N MET A 1 1.30 -55.42 -33.64
CA MET A 1 2.49 -55.10 -32.82
C MET A 1 2.98 -53.73 -33.30
N PHE A 2 2.87 -52.58 -32.63
CA PHE A 2 2.39 -52.12 -31.33
C PHE A 2 1.69 -50.76 -31.58
N ILE A 3 0.54 -50.51 -30.95
CA ILE A 3 -0.03 -49.15 -30.88
C ILE A 3 0.51 -48.52 -29.59
N LEU A 4 1.53 -47.67 -29.72
CA LEU A 4 2.06 -46.86 -28.63
C LEU A 4 1.05 -45.73 -28.32
N SER A 5 0.20 -45.96 -27.31
CA SER A 5 -0.61 -44.90 -26.70
C SER A 5 0.29 -44.02 -25.83
N TYR A 6 0.52 -42.79 -26.26
CA TYR A 6 1.12 -41.73 -25.43
C TYR A 6 0.07 -41.20 -24.45
N LEU A 7 0.15 -41.62 -23.20
CA LEU A 7 -0.56 -41.00 -22.08
C LEU A 7 0.11 -39.65 -21.75
N LEU A 8 -0.41 -38.58 -22.34
CA LEU A 8 -0.10 -37.21 -21.92
C LEU A 8 -0.79 -36.96 -20.57
N LEU A 9 -0.03 -37.12 -19.49
CA LEU A 9 -0.39 -36.62 -18.16
C LEU A 9 -0.35 -35.08 -18.21
N PHE A 10 -1.50 -34.46 -18.48
CA PHE A 10 -1.69 -33.04 -18.25
C PHE A 10 -1.67 -32.80 -16.73
N ALA A 11 -0.51 -32.47 -16.18
CA ALA A 11 -0.41 -31.88 -14.86
C ALA A 11 -1.13 -30.52 -14.91
N SER A 12 -2.40 -30.49 -14.51
CA SER A 12 -3.12 -29.24 -14.38
C SER A 12 -2.39 -28.35 -13.36
N PRO A 13 -1.99 -27.12 -13.71
CA PRO A 13 -1.37 -26.22 -12.75
C PRO A 13 -2.39 -25.94 -11.65
N PHE A 14 -2.06 -26.39 -10.43
CA PHE A 14 -2.84 -26.09 -9.24
C PHE A 14 -2.67 -24.59 -8.96
N VAL A 15 -3.65 -23.78 -9.38
CA VAL A 15 -3.66 -22.35 -9.07
C VAL A 15 -4.02 -22.23 -7.59
N ALA A 16 -3.03 -21.89 -6.75
CA ALA A 16 -3.29 -21.60 -5.36
C ALA A 16 -4.34 -20.46 -5.26
N PRO A 17 -5.34 -20.58 -4.37
CA PRO A 17 -6.33 -19.52 -4.19
C PRO A 17 -5.63 -18.23 -3.79
N GLN A 18 -5.92 -17.14 -4.51
CA GLN A 18 -5.41 -15.82 -4.16
C GLN A 18 -5.96 -15.39 -2.80
N ALA A 19 -5.09 -14.83 -1.95
CA ALA A 19 -5.48 -14.28 -0.67
C ALA A 19 -6.44 -13.08 -0.85
N ILE A 20 -7.33 -12.91 0.12
CA ILE A 20 -8.25 -11.78 0.23
C ILE A 20 -8.03 -11.18 1.61
N TRP A 21 -7.63 -9.92 1.66
CA TRP A 21 -7.14 -9.32 2.89
C TRP A 21 -8.21 -8.49 3.63
N ASN A 22 -8.09 -8.43 4.95
CA ASN A 22 -8.78 -7.47 5.81
C ASN A 22 -7.80 -6.88 6.83
N GLU A 23 -8.28 -6.00 7.70
CA GLU A 23 -7.43 -5.28 8.65
C GLU A 23 -6.72 -6.18 9.69
N THR A 24 -7.27 -7.36 9.97
CA THR A 24 -6.70 -8.32 10.95
C THR A 24 -5.85 -9.41 10.31
N SER A 25 -6.05 -9.68 9.02
CA SER A 25 -5.34 -10.74 8.30
C SER A 25 -4.17 -10.21 7.49
N TYR A 26 -4.07 -8.89 7.27
CA TYR A 26 -2.98 -8.29 6.51
C TYR A 26 -1.71 -8.21 7.39
N PRO A 27 -0.54 -8.63 6.88
CA PRO A 27 0.69 -8.66 7.67
C PRO A 27 1.15 -7.28 8.13
N ASN A 28 1.50 -7.17 9.42
CA ASN A 28 2.03 -5.95 10.01
C ASN A 28 3.55 -5.87 9.78
N VAL A 29 3.97 -4.94 8.92
CA VAL A 29 5.38 -4.78 8.53
C VAL A 29 6.25 -4.12 9.62
N LEU A 30 5.62 -3.50 10.62
CA LEU A 30 6.30 -2.88 11.76
C LEU A 30 6.59 -3.88 12.90
N GLU A 31 6.05 -5.10 12.81
CA GLU A 31 6.34 -6.20 13.73
C GLU A 31 7.40 -7.15 13.15
N GLU A 32 7.93 -8.07 13.98
CA GLU A 32 9.04 -8.96 13.61
C GLU A 32 8.72 -9.98 12.49
N GLN A 33 7.44 -10.16 12.11
CA GLN A 33 6.98 -11.17 11.16
C GLN A 33 6.90 -10.67 9.70
N THR A 34 8.02 -10.23 9.14
CA THR A 34 8.04 -9.55 7.82
C THR A 34 8.12 -10.48 6.60
N GLN A 35 8.28 -11.80 6.81
CA GLN A 35 8.41 -12.77 5.71
C GLN A 35 7.14 -12.85 4.83
N GLU A 36 5.97 -12.55 5.40
CA GLU A 36 4.70 -12.53 4.69
C GLU A 36 4.60 -11.37 3.69
N CYS A 37 5.35 -10.29 3.91
CA CYS A 37 5.42 -9.12 3.03
C CYS A 37 6.30 -9.31 1.79
N LYS A 38 6.87 -10.50 1.58
CA LYS A 38 7.67 -10.88 0.40
C LYS A 38 8.88 -9.97 0.15
N ILE A 39 9.43 -9.39 1.22
CA ILE A 39 10.77 -8.80 1.21
C ILE A 39 11.74 -9.83 1.80
N ASN A 40 12.56 -10.44 0.94
CA ASN A 40 13.62 -11.34 1.35
C ASN A 40 14.94 -10.57 1.43
N GLY A 41 15.42 -10.20 2.62
CA GLY A 41 16.72 -9.52 2.77
C GLY A 41 17.03 -9.20 4.24
N THR A 42 18.18 -8.60 4.53
CA THR A 42 18.61 -8.20 5.90
C THR A 42 18.25 -6.74 6.24
N GLN A 43 17.51 -6.06 5.38
CA GLN A 43 17.31 -4.62 5.41
C GLN A 43 16.14 -4.15 6.30
N ALA A 44 16.05 -4.65 7.53
CA ALA A 44 15.12 -4.11 8.52
C ALA A 44 15.44 -2.62 8.84
N PRO A 45 14.45 -1.77 9.20
CA PRO A 45 13.02 -2.05 9.21
C PRO A 45 12.44 -2.14 7.79
N TYR A 46 11.41 -2.96 7.63
CA TYR A 46 10.63 -3.05 6.40
C TYR A 46 9.47 -2.07 6.52
N LEU A 47 9.32 -1.22 5.52
CA LEU A 47 8.28 -0.18 5.43
C LEU A 47 7.41 -0.39 4.19
N THR A 48 7.68 -1.43 3.40
CA THR A 48 6.85 -1.82 2.26
C THR A 48 6.36 -3.25 2.48
N CYS A 49 5.06 -3.47 2.33
CA CYS A 49 4.44 -4.77 2.38
C CYS A 49 3.63 -5.06 1.12
N ASP A 50 3.94 -6.18 0.47
CA ASP A 50 3.28 -6.61 -0.77
C ASP A 50 3.20 -8.15 -0.78
N PRO A 51 2.28 -8.73 0.03
CA PRO A 51 2.14 -10.17 0.17
C PRO A 51 1.64 -10.87 -1.11
N ASP A 52 1.01 -10.12 -2.02
CA ASP A 52 0.45 -10.60 -3.29
C ASP A 52 1.42 -10.47 -4.49
N GLU A 53 2.66 -10.06 -4.22
CA GLU A 53 3.74 -9.87 -5.18
C GLU A 53 3.30 -9.08 -6.42
N ILE A 54 2.60 -7.97 -6.17
CA ILE A 54 2.18 -7.02 -7.20
C ILE A 54 3.40 -6.36 -7.83
N LEU A 55 4.41 -6.07 -7.02
CA LEU A 55 5.68 -5.50 -7.44
C LEU A 55 6.72 -6.60 -7.68
N THR A 56 7.83 -6.26 -8.32
CA THR A 56 9.02 -7.11 -8.29
C THR A 56 9.75 -6.95 -6.96
N GLN A 57 10.63 -7.89 -6.63
CA GLN A 57 11.45 -7.79 -5.43
C GLN A 57 12.30 -6.51 -5.42
N THR A 58 12.91 -6.14 -6.56
CA THR A 58 13.69 -4.90 -6.70
C THR A 58 12.85 -3.67 -6.41
N GLN A 59 11.63 -3.60 -6.97
CA GLN A 59 10.72 -2.48 -6.75
C GLN A 59 10.30 -2.36 -5.27
N ARG A 60 10.07 -3.49 -4.58
CA ARG A 60 9.81 -3.48 -3.13
C ARG A 60 10.98 -2.89 -2.35
N PHE A 61 12.21 -3.24 -2.71
CA PHE A 61 13.40 -2.68 -2.08
C PHE A 61 13.55 -1.18 -2.33
N GLU A 62 13.36 -0.73 -3.57
CA GLU A 62 13.49 0.67 -3.94
C GLU A 62 12.44 1.55 -3.21
N LEU A 63 11.19 1.07 -3.09
CA LEU A 63 10.18 1.76 -2.26
C LEU A 63 10.56 1.79 -0.78
N ASN A 64 11.07 0.67 -0.26
CA ASN A 64 11.51 0.58 1.13
C ASN A 64 12.65 1.56 1.43
N ASP A 65 13.62 1.69 0.53
CA ASP A 65 14.71 2.64 0.65
C ASP A 65 14.23 4.10 0.54
N ALA A 66 13.27 4.38 -0.35
CA ALA A 66 12.63 5.70 -0.42
C ALA A 66 11.89 6.09 0.87
N LEU A 67 11.25 5.12 1.56
CA LEU A 67 10.59 5.34 2.85
C LEU A 67 11.60 5.55 3.99
N LYS A 68 12.73 4.84 3.97
CA LYS A 68 13.83 5.09 4.90
C LYS A 68 14.43 6.47 4.69
N ASP A 69 14.62 6.88 3.44
CA ASP A 69 15.07 8.22 3.09
C ASP A 69 14.09 9.31 3.58
N LEU A 70 12.78 9.12 3.37
CA LEU A 70 11.75 10.00 3.93
C LEU A 70 11.92 10.16 5.45
N LYS A 71 12.06 9.06 6.19
CA LYS A 71 12.27 9.10 7.65
C LYS A 71 13.55 9.85 7.99
N ASN A 72 14.66 9.54 7.31
CA ASN A 72 15.97 10.13 7.61
C ASN A 72 16.02 11.63 7.33
N VAL A 73 15.51 12.08 6.18
CA VAL A 73 15.53 13.49 5.77
C VAL A 73 14.58 14.34 6.62
N THR A 74 13.49 13.76 7.12
CA THR A 74 12.53 14.46 7.98
C THR A 74 12.85 14.36 9.47
N THR A 75 13.90 13.62 9.84
CA THR A 75 14.48 13.62 11.18
C THR A 75 15.16 14.97 11.40
N SER A 76 14.89 15.62 12.53
CA SER A 76 15.46 16.92 12.89
C SER A 76 16.30 16.84 14.17
N ASN A 77 17.00 17.94 14.47
CA ASN A 77 17.71 18.11 15.74
C ASN A 77 16.85 18.97 16.69
N GLY A 78 16.50 18.45 17.86
CA GLY A 78 15.47 18.99 18.75
C GLY A 78 15.16 18.08 19.95
N THR A 79 13.96 18.21 20.51
CA THR A 79 13.40 17.34 21.55
C THR A 79 13.02 15.95 21.01
N GLU A 80 12.68 15.03 21.93
CA GLU A 80 12.36 13.63 21.67
C GLU A 80 11.47 13.38 20.44
N CYS A 81 10.27 13.99 20.37
CA CYS A 81 9.38 13.79 19.22
C CYS A 81 9.66 14.70 18.02
N SER A 82 10.33 15.84 18.20
CA SER A 82 10.82 16.62 17.05
C SER A 82 11.96 15.89 16.33
N ASN A 83 12.74 15.06 17.04
CA ASN A 83 13.84 14.30 16.45
C ASN A 83 13.37 13.12 15.63
N GLN A 84 12.21 12.56 15.95
CA GLN A 84 11.67 11.46 15.17
C GLN A 84 11.19 11.96 13.81
N GLY A 85 11.80 11.45 12.73
CA GLY A 85 11.30 11.62 11.37
C GLY A 85 9.97 10.90 11.13
N TYR A 86 9.27 11.26 10.06
CA TYR A 86 8.00 10.64 9.69
C TYR A 86 8.20 9.22 9.17
N ILE A 87 7.35 8.30 9.61
CA ILE A 87 7.46 6.88 9.25
C ILE A 87 6.35 6.57 8.25
N GLY A 88 6.72 6.55 6.97
CA GLY A 88 5.83 6.09 5.91
C GLY A 88 5.85 4.58 5.76
N VAL A 89 4.69 3.99 5.50
CA VAL A 89 4.52 2.57 5.19
C VAL A 89 3.66 2.43 3.94
N VAL A 90 4.14 1.64 2.97
CA VAL A 90 3.40 1.29 1.75
C VAL A 90 2.85 -0.13 1.86
N LEU A 91 1.56 -0.27 1.62
CA LEU A 91 0.82 -1.53 1.67
C LEU A 91 0.18 -1.77 0.31
N LEU A 92 0.50 -2.90 -0.32
CA LEU A 92 -0.15 -3.34 -1.55
C LEU A 92 -1.01 -4.57 -1.29
N ALA A 93 -2.26 -4.51 -1.70
CA ALA A 93 -3.17 -5.64 -1.69
C ALA A 93 -3.74 -5.81 -3.10
N ARG A 94 -3.87 -7.05 -3.55
CA ARG A 94 -4.57 -7.35 -4.80
C ARG A 94 -6.06 -7.19 -4.57
N LYS A 95 -6.59 -7.88 -3.57
CA LYS A 95 -8.00 -7.88 -3.18
C LYS A 95 -8.16 -7.71 -1.68
N ILE A 96 -9.26 -7.10 -1.30
CA ILE A 96 -9.71 -6.99 0.09
C ILE A 96 -11.11 -7.57 0.23
N VAL A 97 -11.50 -7.90 1.46
CA VAL A 97 -12.85 -8.37 1.78
C VAL A 97 -13.88 -7.32 1.33
N ASN A 98 -14.95 -7.77 0.67
CA ASN A 98 -16.03 -6.97 0.06
C ASN A 98 -15.62 -6.00 -1.07
N GLY A 99 -14.35 -5.60 -1.16
CA GLY A 99 -13.83 -4.76 -2.23
C GLY A 99 -14.38 -3.33 -2.28
N THR A 100 -15.09 -2.89 -1.24
CA THR A 100 -15.69 -1.55 -1.28
C THR A 100 -14.73 -0.50 -0.74
N THR A 101 -14.99 0.74 -1.16
CA THR A 101 -14.33 1.95 -0.68
C THR A 101 -14.31 2.00 0.86
N LYS A 102 -15.39 1.60 1.52
CA LYS A 102 -15.52 1.62 2.98
C LYS A 102 -14.54 0.65 3.65
N GLU A 103 -14.37 -0.55 3.10
CA GLU A 103 -13.45 -1.55 3.64
C GLU A 103 -12.00 -1.14 3.46
N ALA A 104 -11.62 -0.62 2.28
CA ALA A 104 -10.26 -0.12 2.06
C ALA A 104 -9.93 1.03 3.01
N GLN A 105 -10.87 1.96 3.21
CA GLN A 105 -10.70 3.03 4.18
C GLN A 105 -10.57 2.49 5.62
N LYS A 106 -11.44 1.55 6.00
CA LYS A 106 -11.39 0.92 7.33
C LYS A 106 -10.02 0.27 7.56
N MET A 107 -9.47 -0.44 6.57
CA MET A 107 -8.14 -1.03 6.67
C MET A 107 -7.07 0.03 6.87
N ALA A 108 -7.01 1.08 6.03
CA ALA A 108 -6.01 2.14 6.17
C ALA A 108 -6.07 2.83 7.54
N ASN A 109 -7.27 3.12 8.04
CA ASN A 109 -7.48 3.71 9.36
C ASN A 109 -7.05 2.75 10.47
N TYR A 110 -7.41 1.47 10.36
CA TYR A 110 -7.02 0.47 11.35
C TYR A 110 -5.49 0.39 11.47
N PHE A 111 -4.77 0.33 10.35
CA PHE A 111 -3.30 0.29 10.36
C PHE A 111 -2.70 1.55 10.99
N ARG A 112 -3.22 2.75 10.63
CA ARG A 112 -2.79 4.02 11.23
C ARG A 112 -2.96 4.03 12.76
N ASP A 113 -4.09 3.50 13.25
CA ASP A 113 -4.49 3.59 14.65
C ASP A 113 -3.90 2.48 15.52
N ASN A 114 -3.57 1.32 14.94
CA ASN A 114 -3.20 0.12 15.70
C ASN A 114 -1.77 -0.36 15.47
N TRP A 115 -1.05 0.13 14.45
CA TRP A 115 0.35 -0.23 14.25
C TRP A 115 1.30 0.67 15.03
N ASP A 116 2.39 0.12 15.52
CA ASP A 116 3.36 0.84 16.34
C ASP A 116 4.33 1.66 15.48
N PHE A 117 3.98 2.92 15.24
CA PHE A 117 4.86 3.93 14.64
C PHE A 117 5.78 4.62 15.66
N GLY A 118 5.86 4.08 16.88
CA GLY A 118 6.48 4.73 18.02
C GLY A 118 5.59 5.79 18.66
N ARG A 119 6.09 6.36 19.76
CA ARG A 119 5.35 7.25 20.68
C ARG A 119 5.02 8.68 20.19
N CYS A 120 5.33 9.00 18.93
CA CYS A 120 5.27 10.39 18.45
C CYS A 120 4.16 10.64 17.43
N ASP A 121 3.31 9.65 17.13
CA ASP A 121 2.16 9.81 16.25
C ASP A 121 2.51 10.40 14.86
N LYS A 122 3.63 9.93 14.28
CA LYS A 122 4.23 10.42 13.03
C LYS A 122 4.17 9.40 11.89
N GLY A 123 3.24 8.44 11.98
CA GLY A 123 3.01 7.39 11.00
C GLY A 123 2.18 7.84 9.79
N ILE A 124 2.50 7.30 8.63
CA ILE A 124 1.78 7.51 7.37
C ILE A 124 1.53 6.14 6.73
N ILE A 125 0.28 5.74 6.57
CA ILE A 125 -0.12 4.56 5.79
C ILE A 125 -0.43 5.00 4.37
N ILE A 126 0.15 4.31 3.39
CA ILE A 126 -0.15 4.43 1.96
C ILE A 126 -0.65 3.06 1.50
N LEU A 127 -1.96 2.91 1.27
CA LEU A 127 -2.59 1.66 0.88
C LEU A 127 -3.01 1.70 -0.59
N MET A 128 -2.58 0.71 -1.37
CA MET A 128 -3.01 0.49 -2.75
C MET A 128 -3.70 -0.86 -2.90
N VAL A 129 -4.99 -0.86 -3.26
CA VAL A 129 -5.75 -2.06 -3.58
C VAL A 129 -5.96 -2.14 -5.09
N THR A 130 -5.19 -3.00 -5.74
CA THR A 130 -4.99 -2.95 -7.19
C THR A 130 -6.17 -3.47 -8.01
N PHE A 131 -6.85 -4.53 -7.56
CA PHE A 131 -8.00 -5.08 -8.31
C PHE A 131 -9.19 -4.11 -8.34
N TYR A 132 -9.39 -3.34 -7.27
CA TYR A 132 -10.48 -2.38 -7.15
C TYR A 132 -10.08 -0.94 -7.50
N GLN A 133 -8.81 -0.71 -7.87
CA GLN A 133 -8.23 0.62 -8.14
C GLN A 133 -8.53 1.62 -7.00
N GLN A 134 -8.22 1.21 -5.77
CA GLN A 134 -8.43 2.04 -4.59
C GLN A 134 -7.08 2.44 -4.01
N PHE A 135 -6.94 3.73 -3.72
CA PHE A 135 -5.77 4.31 -3.08
C PHE A 135 -6.21 5.04 -1.82
N TYR A 136 -5.48 4.87 -0.72
CA TYR A 136 -5.71 5.58 0.53
C TYR A 136 -4.41 6.03 1.15
N MET A 137 -4.46 7.20 1.77
CA MET A 137 -3.39 7.70 2.62
C MET A 137 -3.99 8.06 3.98
N ALA A 138 -3.46 7.49 5.06
CA ALA A 138 -3.92 7.74 6.42
C ALA A 138 -2.74 8.17 7.30
N CYS A 139 -2.83 9.40 7.81
CA CYS A 139 -1.75 10.04 8.57
C CYS A 139 -2.11 10.09 10.06
N GLN A 140 -1.14 9.81 10.94
CA GLN A 140 -1.27 10.04 12.38
C GLN A 140 -1.23 11.55 12.72
N PRO A 141 -1.77 11.97 13.88
CA PRO A 141 -2.00 13.37 14.22
C PRO A 141 -0.82 14.35 14.07
N ASN A 142 0.43 13.90 14.26
CA ASN A 142 1.60 14.77 14.21
C ASN A 142 2.25 14.85 12.83
N VAL A 143 1.64 14.28 11.79
CA VAL A 143 2.04 14.45 10.40
C VAL A 143 1.38 15.72 9.84
N PRO A 144 2.13 16.76 9.45
CA PRO A 144 1.56 18.06 9.05
C PRO A 144 0.97 18.09 7.63
N LEU A 145 0.61 16.95 7.04
CA LEU A 145 -0.05 16.91 5.72
C LEU A 145 -1.54 17.21 5.85
N SER A 146 -2.00 18.28 5.20
CA SER A 146 -3.41 18.64 5.17
C SER A 146 -4.24 17.78 4.20
N ASP A 147 -5.56 17.84 4.32
CA ASP A 147 -6.52 17.22 3.38
C ASP A 147 -6.23 17.61 1.93
N SER A 148 -5.90 18.89 1.72
CA SER A 148 -5.54 19.42 0.42
C SER A 148 -4.20 18.86 -0.08
N ASP A 149 -3.21 18.71 0.80
CA ASP A 149 -1.90 18.16 0.44
C ASP A 149 -2.01 16.72 -0.04
N VAL A 150 -2.75 15.90 0.70
CA VAL A 150 -2.95 14.48 0.38
C VAL A 150 -3.77 14.32 -0.90
N ASN A 151 -4.82 15.13 -1.09
CA ASN A 151 -5.60 15.10 -2.32
C ASN A 151 -4.79 15.57 -3.54
N GLU A 152 -3.96 16.60 -3.40
CA GLU A 152 -3.05 17.06 -4.44
C GLU A 152 -2.05 15.97 -4.85
N ILE A 153 -1.37 15.34 -3.87
CA ILE A 153 -0.45 14.22 -4.12
C ILE A 153 -1.15 13.10 -4.91
N PHE A 154 -2.38 12.76 -4.53
CA PHE A 154 -3.14 11.75 -5.27
C PHE A 154 -3.48 12.20 -6.68
N GLU A 155 -4.03 13.40 -6.87
CA GLU A 155 -4.47 13.87 -8.18
C GLU A 155 -3.29 13.94 -9.18
N HIS A 156 -2.07 14.25 -8.72
CA HIS A 156 -0.86 14.19 -9.56
C HIS A 156 -0.46 12.78 -9.99
N ASN A 157 -0.81 11.76 -9.20
CA ASN A 157 -0.30 10.40 -9.37
C ASN A 157 -1.35 9.36 -9.74
N LYS A 158 -2.65 9.72 -9.71
CA LYS A 158 -3.77 8.81 -9.92
C LYS A 158 -3.71 8.07 -11.26
N ASP A 159 -3.29 8.73 -12.33
CA ASP A 159 -3.27 8.13 -13.67
C ASP A 159 -2.17 7.07 -13.74
N THR A 160 -0.98 7.36 -13.21
CA THR A 160 0.12 6.40 -13.09
C THR A 160 -0.28 5.20 -12.23
N LEU A 161 -0.89 5.44 -11.07
CA LEU A 161 -1.36 4.39 -10.17
C LEU A 161 -2.43 3.51 -10.84
N PHE A 162 -3.41 4.09 -11.51
CA PHE A 162 -4.56 3.33 -12.05
C PHE A 162 -4.33 2.75 -13.46
N ASN A 163 -3.26 3.17 -14.15
CA ASN A 163 -2.76 2.51 -15.36
C ASN A 163 -1.90 1.26 -15.07
N GLY A 164 -1.73 0.90 -13.79
CA GLY A 164 -0.96 -0.28 -13.37
C GLY A 164 0.52 -0.03 -13.16
N ASN A 165 0.99 1.21 -13.31
CA ASN A 165 2.37 1.61 -13.04
C ASN A 165 2.57 1.88 -11.53
N TYR A 166 2.23 0.89 -10.69
CA TYR A 166 2.16 1.05 -9.23
C TYR A 166 3.48 1.50 -8.61
N PHE A 167 4.61 0.93 -9.07
CA PHE A 167 5.93 1.30 -8.55
C PHE A 167 6.23 2.78 -8.75
N GLU A 168 6.03 3.29 -9.98
CA GLU A 168 6.27 4.69 -10.31
C GLU A 168 5.32 5.61 -9.54
N GLY A 169 4.02 5.29 -9.54
CA GLY A 169 3.01 6.08 -8.83
C GLY A 169 3.28 6.15 -7.33
N LEU A 170 3.60 5.02 -6.68
CA LEU A 170 3.93 4.99 -5.25
C LEU A 170 5.25 5.70 -4.94
N SER A 171 6.26 5.57 -5.80
CA SER A 171 7.54 6.29 -5.65
C SER A 171 7.33 7.81 -5.70
N ASN A 172 6.47 8.29 -6.60
CA ASN A 172 6.13 9.70 -6.70
C ASN A 172 5.32 10.18 -5.49
N VAL A 173 4.36 9.39 -5.00
CA VAL A 173 3.62 9.69 -3.76
C VAL A 173 4.57 9.88 -2.58
N ILE A 174 5.55 8.98 -2.40
CA ILE A 174 6.57 9.10 -1.33
C ILE A 174 7.39 10.38 -1.52
N LYS A 175 7.83 10.65 -2.75
CA LYS A 175 8.64 11.83 -3.09
C LYS A 175 7.90 13.15 -2.82
N GLU A 176 6.65 13.28 -3.25
CA GLU A 176 5.86 14.48 -3.03
C GLU A 176 5.52 14.67 -1.54
N SER A 177 5.21 13.57 -0.84
CA SER A 177 5.03 13.59 0.62
C SER A 177 6.28 14.10 1.32
N LYS A 178 7.46 13.58 0.94
CA LYS A 178 8.75 14.04 1.46
C LYS A 178 8.95 15.53 1.25
N ASN A 179 8.74 16.02 0.02
CA ASN A 179 8.90 17.44 -0.30
C ASN A 179 7.98 18.32 0.56
N LYS A 180 6.71 17.95 0.71
CA LYS A 180 5.78 18.71 1.56
C LYS A 180 6.23 18.70 3.03
N LEU A 181 6.66 17.54 3.54
CA LEU A 181 7.12 17.39 4.93
C LEU A 181 8.44 18.12 5.22
N THR A 182 9.31 18.33 4.23
CA THR A 182 10.57 19.07 4.40
C THR A 182 10.42 20.58 4.20
N HIS A 183 9.38 21.02 3.50
CA HIS A 183 9.17 22.44 3.18
C HIS A 183 8.09 23.13 4.03
N GLN A 184 7.30 22.39 4.82
CA GLN A 184 6.33 22.99 5.72
C GLN A 184 6.97 23.44 7.05
N THR A 185 6.89 24.75 7.31
CA THR A 185 7.24 25.38 8.58
C THR A 185 5.96 25.82 9.28
N GLY A 186 5.57 25.11 10.36
CA GLY A 186 4.57 25.57 11.33
C GLY A 186 3.16 25.83 10.79
N GLY A 187 2.38 24.78 10.53
CA GLY A 187 0.94 24.85 10.32
C GLY A 187 0.18 24.18 11.46
N THR A 188 -0.90 24.80 11.93
CA THR A 188 -1.75 24.29 13.03
C THR A 188 -2.37 22.95 12.66
N MET A 189 -2.01 21.91 13.43
CA MET A 189 -2.48 20.53 13.26
C MET A 189 -3.97 20.43 13.58
N THR A 190 -4.76 19.92 12.64
CA THR A 190 -6.11 19.44 12.94
C THR A 190 -6.13 17.93 12.73
N ASN A 191 -6.58 17.21 13.77
CA ASN A 191 -6.77 15.76 13.75
C ASN A 191 -7.85 15.42 12.71
N ARG A 192 -7.47 15.08 11.47
CA ARG A 192 -8.43 14.91 10.37
C ARG A 192 -8.07 13.76 9.43
N ILE A 193 -9.10 12.95 9.17
CA ILE A 193 -9.12 11.78 8.30
C ILE A 193 -9.32 12.28 6.87
N ILE A 194 -8.40 11.96 5.97
CA ILE A 194 -8.47 12.44 4.59
C ILE A 194 -8.88 11.30 3.70
N HIS A 195 -10.09 11.42 3.18
CA HIS A 195 -10.64 10.52 2.19
C HIS A 195 -10.08 10.88 0.82
N VAL A 196 -9.25 10.00 0.26
CA VAL A 196 -8.97 10.06 -1.17
C VAL A 196 -9.69 8.90 -1.83
N VAL A 197 -10.80 9.22 -2.47
CA VAL A 197 -11.53 8.32 -3.35
C VAL A 197 -11.65 9.04 -4.68
N ARG A 198 -11.32 8.37 -5.79
CA ARG A 198 -12.01 8.71 -7.02
C ARG A 198 -12.42 7.51 -7.85
N ILE A 199 -13.75 7.43 -7.94
CA ILE A 199 -14.59 6.85 -8.98
C ILE A 199 -14.20 5.43 -9.35
N ALA A 200 -15.06 4.49 -8.94
CA ALA A 200 -15.26 3.26 -9.69
C ALA A 200 -15.39 3.64 -11.16
N HIS A 201 -14.32 3.45 -11.94
CA HIS A 201 -14.50 3.27 -13.36
C HIS A 201 -15.36 2.01 -13.42
N ARG A 202 -16.66 2.22 -13.62
CA ARG A 202 -17.64 1.18 -13.81
C ARG A 202 -17.22 0.51 -15.10
N ILE A 203 -16.24 -0.40 -15.03
CA ILE A 203 -15.99 -1.30 -16.13
C ILE A 203 -17.24 -2.15 -16.13
N ASN A 204 -18.14 -1.84 -17.07
CA ASN A 204 -19.09 -2.80 -17.61
C ASN A 204 -18.24 -3.96 -18.18
N ARG A 205 -17.64 -4.79 -17.32
CA ARG A 205 -17.22 -6.13 -17.72
C ARG A 205 -18.53 -6.88 -17.78
N MET A 206 -18.99 -7.02 -19.01
CA MET A 206 -20.10 -7.84 -19.45
C MET A 206 -20.23 -9.05 -18.53
N ALA A 207 -21.44 -9.25 -18.01
CA ALA A 207 -21.85 -10.53 -17.49
C ALA A 207 -21.41 -11.60 -18.50
N ILE A 208 -20.46 -12.45 -18.11
CA ILE A 208 -20.28 -13.73 -18.79
C ILE A 208 -21.54 -14.50 -18.40
N PRO A 209 -22.44 -14.82 -19.34
CA PRO A 209 -23.63 -15.57 -19.00
C PRO A 209 -23.20 -16.98 -18.58
N LEU A 210 -23.49 -17.35 -17.34
CA LEU A 210 -23.49 -18.73 -16.88
C LEU A 210 -24.73 -19.43 -17.46
N THR A 211 -24.61 -19.86 -18.71
CA THR A 211 -25.54 -20.75 -19.43
C THR A 211 -24.76 -21.18 -20.66
N THR A 212 -24.32 -22.42 -20.86
CA THR A 212 -24.99 -23.71 -20.66
C THR A 212 -23.91 -24.80 -20.62
N MET A 213 -23.86 -25.57 -19.53
CA MET A 213 -23.43 -26.97 -19.55
C MET A 213 -24.47 -27.73 -18.76
N LEU A 214 -25.46 -28.23 -19.47
CA LEU A 214 -26.22 -29.48 -19.28
C LEU A 214 -27.08 -29.68 -20.52
#